data_AF-A0A2T5X8B5-F1
#
_entry.id   AF-A0A2T5X8B5-F1
#
_cell.length_a   1.000
_cell.length_b   1.000
_cell.length_c   1.000
_cell.angle_alpha   90.00
_cell.angle_beta   90.00
_cell.angle_gamma   90.00
#
_symmetry.space_group_name_H-M   'P 1'
#
loop_
_entity.id
_entity.type
_entity.pdbx_description
1 polymer ?
#
loop_
_entity_poly.entity_id
_entity_poly.type
_entity_poly.pdbx_seq_one_letter_code
_entity_poly.pdbx_strand_id
1 'polypeptide(L)'
;MSEEQTPEAQTPVKATTVVLAVLGGVYLAEAVAWLFAVRVNPIVFDDKFQESVARFTEFFAITAAPLWFLTTLALTHGMPRRRIAFLALGAVLLFPLPLVIGVVV
;
A
#
# COMPACT_ATOMS: atom_id res chain seq x y z
N MET A 1 -15.40 0.98 49.14
CA MET A 1 -14.29 1.41 48.27
C MET A 1 -14.75 1.14 46.86
N SER A 2 -15.52 2.07 46.29
CA SER A 2 -16.08 1.95 44.94
C SER A 2 -15.08 2.60 44.01
N GLU A 3 -14.57 1.83 43.07
CA GLU A 3 -13.65 2.34 42.05
C GLU A 3 -14.42 3.34 41.18
N GLU A 4 -14.05 4.61 41.30
CA GLU A 4 -14.50 5.67 40.42
C GLU A 4 -13.89 5.40 39.04
N GLN A 5 -14.61 4.63 38.22
CA GLN A 5 -14.29 4.44 36.81
C GLN A 5 -14.40 5.81 36.14
N THR A 6 -13.27 6.52 36.09
CA THR A 6 -13.13 7.74 35.30
C THR A 6 -13.35 7.31 33.85
N PRO A 7 -14.41 7.77 33.17
CA PRO A 7 -14.63 7.42 31.78
C PRO A 7 -13.43 7.90 30.98
N GLU A 8 -12.63 7.00 30.42
CA GLU A 8 -11.58 7.38 29.48
C GLU A 8 -12.23 8.22 28.40
N ALA A 9 -11.88 9.51 28.36
CA ALA A 9 -12.43 10.46 27.42
C ALA A 9 -12.06 9.98 26.01
N GLN A 10 -13.04 9.37 25.33
CA GLN A 10 -12.89 8.94 23.94
C GLN A 10 -12.67 10.21 23.10
N THR A 11 -11.42 10.44 22.70
CA THR A 11 -11.09 11.59 21.86
C THR A 11 -11.80 11.39 20.51
N PRO A 12 -12.66 12.31 20.07
CA PRO A 12 -13.44 12.12 18.85
C PRO A 12 -12.50 11.91 17.66
N VAL A 13 -12.64 10.78 16.97
CA VAL A 13 -11.80 10.43 15.83
C VAL A 13 -12.05 11.44 14.72
N LYS A 14 -11.00 12.19 14.36
CA LYS A 14 -11.07 13.17 13.27
C LYS A 14 -11.26 12.43 11.95
N ALA A 15 -12.16 12.92 11.08
CA ALA A 15 -12.44 12.32 9.77
C ALA A 15 -11.16 12.10 8.93
N THR A 16 -10.18 13.01 9.02
CA THR A 16 -8.88 12.86 8.36
C THR A 16 -8.11 11.62 8.81
N THR A 17 -8.17 11.25 10.09
CA THR A 17 -7.53 10.04 10.60
C THR A 17 -8.18 8.79 10.03
N VAL A 18 -9.51 8.77 9.93
CA VAL A 18 -10.25 7.66 9.31
C VAL A 18 -9.86 7.51 7.85
N VAL A 19 -9.82 8.60 7.08
CA VAL A 19 -9.42 8.58 5.67
C VAL A 19 -8.00 8.05 5.51
N LEU A 20 -7.06 8.47 6.36
CA LEU A 20 -5.68 7.98 6.31
C LEU A 20 -5.58 6.50 6.68
N ALA A 21 -6.36 6.04 7.66
CA ALA A 21 -6.41 4.63 8.03
C ALA A 21 -6.97 3.76 6.88
N VAL A 22 -8.05 4.20 6.25
CA VAL A 22 -8.63 3.51 5.08
C VAL A 22 -7.63 3.46 3.93
N LEU A 23 -7.03 4.59 3.57
CA LEU A 23 -6.00 4.62 2.52
C LEU A 23 -4.81 3.74 2.88
N GLY A 24 -4.32 3.78 4.12
CA GLY A 24 -3.26 2.88 4.57
C GLY A 24 -3.65 1.40 4.44
N GLY A 25 -4.90 1.05 4.74
CA GLY A 25 -5.45 -0.28 4.50
C GLY A 25 -5.45 -0.67 3.01
N VAL A 26 -5.79 0.26 2.11
CA VAL A 26 -5.73 0.04 0.65
C VAL A 26 -4.30 -0.24 0.20
N TYR A 27 -3.32 0.57 0.63
CA TYR A 27 -1.91 0.35 0.29
C TYR A 27 -1.36 -0.98 0.85
N LEU A 28 -1.82 -1.38 2.03
CA LEU A 28 -1.48 -2.69 2.60
C LEU A 28 -2.08 -3.83 1.76
N ALA A 29 -3.35 -3.69 1.36
CA ALA A 29 -4.02 -4.65 0.50
C ALA A 29 -3.34 -4.75 -0.88
N GLU A 30 -2.89 -3.63 -1.46
CA GLU A 30 -2.11 -3.61 -2.70
C GLU A 30 -0.79 -4.36 -2.57
N ALA A 31 -0.04 -4.15 -1.49
CA ALA A 31 1.21 -4.87 -1.24
C ALA A 31 0.98 -6.39 -1.15
N VAL A 32 -0.08 -6.81 -0.45
CA VAL A 32 -0.49 -8.21 -0.35
C VAL A 32 -0.94 -8.74 -1.71
N ALA A 33 -1.70 -7.96 -2.48
CA ALA A 33 -2.13 -8.34 -3.80
C ALA A 33 -0.93 -8.53 -4.76
N TRP A 34 0.09 -7.67 -4.71
CA TRP A 34 1.34 -7.87 -5.46
C TRP A 34 2.10 -9.14 -5.04
N LEU A 35 2.11 -9.49 -3.74
CA LEU A 35 2.63 -10.78 -3.30
C LEU A 35 1.92 -11.94 -3.99
N PHE A 36 0.59 -11.91 -4.12
CA PHE A 36 -0.14 -12.94 -4.87
C PHE A 36 0.12 -12.88 -6.38
N ALA A 37 0.15 -11.69 -6.97
CA ALA A 37 0.33 -11.49 -8.41
C ALA A 37 1.60 -12.16 -8.94
N VAL A 38 2.71 -12.01 -8.21
CA VAL A 38 4.00 -12.63 -8.53
C VAL A 38 3.96 -14.16 -8.45
N ARG A 39 3.15 -14.71 -7.53
CA ARG A 39 3.10 -16.16 -7.29
C ARG A 39 2.17 -16.87 -8.27
N VAL A 40 1.10 -16.20 -8.70
CA VAL A 40 0.13 -16.76 -9.64
C VAL A 40 0.61 -16.67 -11.10
N ASN A 41 1.56 -15.77 -11.40
CA ASN A 41 2.13 -15.61 -12.74
C ASN A 41 3.64 -15.92 -12.75
N PRO A 42 4.06 -17.19 -12.51
CA PRO A 42 5.46 -17.55 -12.56
C PRO A 42 5.98 -17.45 -14.01
N ILE A 43 6.96 -16.58 -14.23
CA ILE A 43 7.69 -16.50 -15.49
C ILE A 43 8.94 -17.37 -15.36
N VAL A 44 9.12 -18.31 -16.30
CA VAL A 44 10.32 -19.16 -16.37
C VAL A 44 11.34 -18.46 -17.26
N PHE A 45 12.57 -18.35 -16.77
CA PHE A 45 13.69 -17.72 -17.48
C PHE A 45 14.79 -18.75 -17.74
N ASP A 46 15.39 -18.70 -18.92
CA ASP A 46 16.50 -19.58 -19.30
C ASP A 46 17.88 -19.07 -18.84
N ASP A 47 17.96 -17.79 -18.44
CA ASP A 47 19.20 -17.11 -18.03
C ASP A 47 19.14 -16.58 -16.58
N LYS A 48 20.24 -16.78 -15.84
CA LYS A 48 20.42 -16.31 -14.45
C LYS A 48 20.37 -14.79 -14.32
N PHE A 49 20.81 -14.06 -15.35
CA PHE A 49 20.71 -12.60 -15.34
C PHE A 49 19.24 -12.16 -15.39
N GLN A 50 18.44 -12.77 -16.27
CA GLN A 50 17.01 -12.50 -16.38
C GLN A 50 16.26 -12.85 -15.09
N GLU A 51 16.57 -14.00 -14.49
CA GLU A 51 16.01 -14.39 -13.18
C GLU A 51 16.29 -13.33 -12.11
N SER A 52 17.52 -12.82 -12.05
CA SER A 52 17.92 -11.80 -11.06
C SER A 52 17.15 -10.49 -11.25
N VAL A 53 17.01 -10.02 -12.50
CA VAL A 53 16.25 -8.82 -12.83
C VAL A 53 14.76 -9.00 -12.50
N ALA A 54 14.22 -10.19 -12.76
CA ALA A 54 12.84 -10.52 -12.42
C ALA A 54 12.62 -10.45 -10.89
N ARG A 55 13.47 -11.10 -10.09
CA ARG A 55 13.37 -11.04 -8.61
C ARG A 55 13.45 -9.63 -8.06
N PHE A 56 14.32 -8.80 -8.64
CA PHE A 56 14.45 -7.40 -8.24
C PHE A 56 13.20 -6.59 -8.59
N THR A 57 12.60 -6.86 -9.75
CA THR A 57 11.35 -6.24 -10.19
C THR A 57 10.17 -6.69 -9.31
N GLU A 58 10.09 -7.97 -8.97
CA GLU A 58 9.11 -8.52 -8.02
C GLU A 58 9.20 -7.80 -6.66
N PHE A 59 10.42 -7.65 -6.13
CA PHE A 59 10.66 -6.94 -4.88
C PHE A 59 10.16 -5.48 -4.95
N PHE A 60 10.48 -4.77 -6.03
CA PHE A 60 9.99 -3.40 -6.21
C PHE A 60 8.48 -3.32 -6.35
N ALA A 61 7.85 -4.24 -7.08
CA ALA A 61 6.40 -4.26 -7.21
C ALA A 61 5.72 -4.43 -5.85
N ILE A 62 6.21 -5.35 -5.01
CA ILE A 62 5.70 -5.58 -3.65
C ILE A 62 5.92 -4.37 -2.75
N THR A 63 7.10 -3.74 -2.82
CA THR A 63 7.48 -2.64 -1.92
C THR A 63 7.05 -1.26 -2.38
N ALA A 64 6.60 -1.11 -3.63
CA ALA A 64 6.18 0.18 -4.19
C ALA A 64 5.03 0.81 -3.40
N ALA A 65 3.99 0.04 -3.07
CA ALA A 65 2.83 0.52 -2.30
C ALA A 65 3.24 1.07 -0.91
N PRO A 66 3.92 0.31 -0.03
CA PRO A 66 4.33 0.85 1.26
C PRO A 66 5.32 2.01 1.13
N LEU A 67 6.24 1.98 0.15
CA LEU A 67 7.18 3.08 -0.09
C LEU A 67 6.48 4.37 -0.50
N TRP A 68 5.50 4.30 -1.40
CA TRP A 68 4.74 5.48 -1.83
C TRP A 68 3.94 6.08 -0.69
N PHE A 69 3.25 5.24 0.08
CA PHE A 69 2.48 5.68 1.25
C PHE A 69 3.37 6.41 2.25
N LEU A 70 4.49 5.79 2.67
CA LEU A 70 5.42 6.36 3.65
C LEU A 70 6.07 7.65 3.13
N THR A 71 6.51 7.67 1.87
CA THR A 71 7.11 8.86 1.25
C THR A 71 6.10 9.99 1.16
N THR A 72 4.85 9.71 0.78
CA THR A 72 3.79 10.72 0.72
C THR A 72 3.51 11.28 2.12
N LEU A 73 3.43 10.43 3.15
CA LEU A 73 3.22 10.90 4.52
C LEU A 73 4.37 11.81 4.99
N ALA A 74 5.61 11.44 4.68
CA ALA A 74 6.80 12.21 5.04
C ALA A 74 6.85 13.57 4.31
N LEU A 75 6.60 13.60 3.00
CA LEU A 75 6.75 14.81 2.18
C LEU A 75 5.56 15.79 2.27
N THR A 76 4.39 15.33 2.74
CA THR A 76 3.16 16.17 2.79
C THR A 76 2.79 16.60 4.20
N HIS A 77 3.77 16.71 5.09
CA HIS A 77 3.54 17.24 6.44
C HIS A 77 2.94 18.66 6.38
N GLY A 78 1.84 18.89 7.10
CA GLY A 78 1.12 20.18 7.09
C GLY A 78 0.24 20.47 5.85
N MET A 79 0.19 19.57 4.85
CA MET A 79 -0.56 19.77 3.60
C MET A 79 -1.65 18.69 3.40
N PRO A 80 -2.75 18.68 4.17
CA PRO A 80 -3.69 17.55 4.22
C PRO A 80 -4.39 17.27 2.89
N ARG A 81 -4.80 18.30 2.14
CA ARG A 81 -5.42 18.11 0.81
C ARG A 81 -4.46 17.48 -0.19
N ARG A 82 -3.22 17.97 -0.23
CA ARG A 82 -2.17 17.49 -1.15
C ARG A 82 -1.78 16.05 -0.82
N ARG A 83 -1.70 15.71 0.47
CA ARG A 83 -1.52 14.34 0.96
C ARG A 83 -2.56 13.38 0.39
N ILE A 84 -3.84 13.70 0.57
CA ILE A 84 -4.95 12.84 0.12
C ILE A 84 -4.90 12.66 -1.40
N ALA A 85 -4.63 13.74 -2.15
CA ALA A 85 -4.50 13.67 -3.61
C ALA A 85 -3.37 12.73 -4.06
N PHE A 86 -2.17 12.83 -3.46
CA PHE A 86 -1.05 11.94 -3.78
C PHE A 86 -1.28 10.49 -3.35
N LEU A 87 -1.95 10.27 -2.22
CA LEU A 87 -2.31 8.92 -1.79
C LEU A 87 -3.35 8.28 -2.72
N ALA A 88 -4.36 9.03 -3.15
CA ALA A 88 -5.34 8.54 -4.12
C ALA A 88 -4.67 8.25 -5.47
N LEU A 89 -3.79 9.15 -5.94
CA LEU A 89 -3.04 8.95 -7.18
C LEU A 89 -2.15 7.70 -7.11
N GLY A 90 -1.42 7.50 -6.02
CA GLY A 90 -0.57 6.32 -5.86
C GLY A 90 -1.36 5.02 -5.80
N ALA A 91 -2.53 5.00 -5.15
CA ALA A 91 -3.38 3.80 -5.11
C ALA A 91 -3.84 3.40 -6.53
N VAL A 92 -4.24 4.38 -7.35
CA VAL A 92 -4.59 4.11 -8.76
C VAL A 92 -3.37 3.64 -9.56
N LEU A 93 -2.20 4.25 -9.35
CA LEU A 93 -1.00 3.98 -10.14
C LEU A 93 -0.34 2.64 -9.78
N LEU A 94 -0.39 2.24 -8.52
CA LEU A 94 0.24 1.03 -7.98
C LEU A 94 -0.71 -0.16 -7.95
N PHE A 95 -1.95 0.03 -8.41
CA PHE A 95 -2.95 -1.01 -8.49
C PHE A 95 -2.41 -2.22 -9.28
N PRO A 96 -2.50 -3.45 -8.73
CA PRO A 96 -1.91 -4.65 -9.33
C PRO A 96 -2.71 -5.14 -10.54
N LEU A 97 -2.52 -4.49 -11.68
CA LEU A 97 -3.15 -4.84 -12.96
C LEU A 97 -2.98 -6.31 -13.38
N PRO A 98 -1.84 -7.00 -13.15
CA PRO A 98 -1.69 -8.40 -13.54
C PRO A 98 -2.75 -9.33 -12.94
N LEU A 99 -3.34 -8.98 -11.78
CA LEU A 99 -4.43 -9.75 -11.19
C LEU A 99 -5.80 -9.55 -11.87
N VAL A 100 -6.01 -8.39 -12.48
CA VAL A 100 -7.30 -8.01 -13.07
C VAL A 100 -7.39 -8.38 -14.53
N ILE A 101 -6.33 -8.11 -15.29
CA ILE A 101 -6.35 -8.27 -16.74
C ILE A 101 -5.99 -9.72 -17.13
N GLY A 102 -5.31 -10.45 -16.25
CA GLY A 102 -4.67 -11.73 -16.58
C GLY A 102 -3.52 -11.50 -17.57
N VAL A 103 -2.40 -12.18 -17.38
CA VAL A 103 -1.35 -12.16 -18.41
C VAL A 103 -1.76 -13.18 -19.47
N VAL A 104 -2.27 -12.69 -20.61
CA VAL A 104 -2.45 -13.54 -21.80
C VAL A 104 -1.06 -13.72 -22.43
N VAL A 105 -0.40 -14.82 -22.10
CA VAL A 105 0.85 -15.27 -22.75
C VAL A 105 0.50 -16.28 -23.83
#